data_AF-A0A024P2M3-F1
#
_entry.id   AF-A0A024P2M3-F1
#
_cell.length_a   1.000
_cell.length_b   1.000
_cell.length_c   1.000
_cell.angle_alpha   90.00
_cell.angle_beta   90.00
_cell.angle_gamma   90.00
#
_symmetry.space_group_name_H-M   'P 1'
#
loop_
_entity.id
_entity.type
_entity.pdbx_description
1 polymer ?
#
loop_
_entity_poly.entity_id
_entity_poly.type
_entity_poly.pdbx_seq_one_letter_code
_entity_poly.pdbx_strand_id
1 'polypeptide(L)'
;MPQLTKLLLEHKELSLSARYSVRIDRTIVIEPLRQLTEDTFKRVLDNLESIHTIGIENAEDSSVEKYVGPFHFSRVNGILIFKPAS
;
A
#
# COMPACT_ATOMS: atom_id res chain seq x y z
N MET A 1 -9.13 12.13 5.12
CA MET A 1 -8.09 11.19 4.70
C MET A 1 -8.27 10.93 3.22
N PRO A 2 -7.22 11.06 2.40
CA PRO A 2 -7.30 10.85 0.97
C PRO A 2 -7.71 9.40 0.67
N GLN A 3 -8.43 9.22 -0.44
CA GLN A 3 -8.85 7.91 -0.91
C GLN A 3 -7.92 7.47 -2.03
N LEU A 4 -7.50 6.20 -1.99
CA LEU A 4 -6.79 5.60 -3.11
C LEU A 4 -7.71 4.63 -3.85
N THR A 5 -7.51 4.56 -5.17
CA THR A 5 -8.19 3.64 -6.08
C THR A 5 -7.26 2.52 -6.53
N LYS A 6 -5.95 2.76 -6.49
CA LYS A 6 -4.92 1.80 -6.90
C LYS A 6 -3.67 1.90 -6.02
N LEU A 7 -3.18 0.73 -5.63
CA LEU A 7 -1.90 0.53 -4.96
C LEU A 7 -0.95 -0.21 -5.91
N LEU A 8 0.21 0.39 -6.16
CA LEU A 8 1.29 -0.19 -6.97
C LEU A 8 2.41 -0.61 -6.01
N LEU A 9 2.73 -1.90 -5.97
CA LEU A 9 3.85 -2.44 -5.18
C LEU A 9 4.85 -3.07 -6.14
N GLU A 10 6.01 -2.45 -6.32
CA GLU A 10 6.99 -2.82 -7.35
C GLU A 10 6.36 -2.81 -8.76
N HIS A 11 6.14 -3.99 -9.35
CA HIS A 11 5.50 -4.21 -10.65
C HIS A 11 4.07 -4.76 -10.52
N LYS A 12 3.56 -4.91 -9.30
CA LYS A 12 2.23 -5.44 -9.03
C LYS A 12 1.24 -4.30 -8.83
N GLU A 13 0.10 -4.42 -9.49
CA GLU A 13 -1.03 -3.53 -9.33
C GLU A 13 -2.12 -4.17 -8.49
N LEU A 14 -2.67 -3.41 -7.54
CA LEU A 14 -3.83 -3.78 -6.76
C LEU A 14 -4.86 -2.64 -6.79
N SER A 15 -5.91 -2.85 -7.59
CA SER A 15 -7.07 -1.96 -7.61
C SER A 15 -7.91 -2.19 -6.35
N LEU A 16 -8.00 -1.19 -5.48
CA LEU A 16 -8.72 -1.28 -4.23
C LEU A 16 -9.17 0.11 -3.78
N SER A 17 -10.38 0.20 -3.23
CA SER A 17 -10.84 1.43 -2.57
C SER A 17 -10.38 1.42 -1.12
N ALA A 18 -9.49 2.34 -0.75
CA ALA A 18 -8.97 2.49 0.61
C ALA A 18 -8.80 3.94 1.01
N ARG A 19 -8.65 4.16 2.31
CA ARG A 19 -8.04 5.37 2.86
C ARG A 19 -6.55 5.13 3.03
N TYR A 20 -5.75 6.18 2.88
CA TYR A 20 -4.34 6.11 3.26
C TYR A 20 -3.90 7.31 4.08
N SER A 21 -2.76 7.12 4.74
CA SER A 21 -1.99 8.21 5.34
C SER A 21 -0.51 7.89 5.24
N VAL A 22 0.28 8.94 5.00
CA VAL A 22 1.73 8.87 5.07
C VAL A 22 2.19 9.70 6.25
N ARG A 23 2.91 9.06 7.16
CA ARG A 23 3.43 9.68 8.38
C ARG A 23 4.75 10.40 8.12
N ILE A 24 5.17 11.25 9.05
CA ILE A 24 6.43 12.01 8.95
C ILE A 24 7.67 11.11 8.91
N ASP A 25 7.59 9.94 9.56
CA ASP A 25 8.61 8.89 9.51
C ASP A 25 8.57 8.07 8.21
N ARG A 26 7.77 8.50 7.22
CA ARG A 26 7.53 7.83 5.93
C ARG A 26 6.82 6.48 6.05
N THR A 27 6.24 6.14 7.21
CA THR A 27 5.33 4.99 7.31
C THR A 27 4.07 5.26 6.50
N ILE A 28 3.72 4.33 5.60
CA ILE A 28 2.52 4.38 4.79
C ILE A 28 1.50 3.41 5.38
N VAL A 29 0.32 3.91 5.70
CA VAL A 29 -0.80 3.11 6.24
C VAL A 29 -1.94 3.16 5.24
N ILE A 30 -2.46 1.99 4.87
CA ILE A 30 -3.57 1.82 3.94
C ILE A 30 -4.66 1.00 4.61
N GLU A 31 -5.87 1.57 4.68
CA GLU A 31 -7.07 0.96 5.26
C GLU A 31 -8.08 0.67 4.15
N PRO A 32 -8.20 -0.59 3.70
CA PRO A 32 -9.22 -1.01 2.73
C PRO A 32 -10.64 -0.73 3.24
N LEU A 33 -11.48 -0.12 2.38
CA LEU A 33 -12.90 0.11 2.69
C LEU A 33 -13.74 -1.18 2.65
N ARG A 34 -13.20 -2.24 2.04
CA ARG A 34 -13.74 -3.60 2.05
C ARG A 34 -12.63 -4.56 2.42
N GLN A 35 -12.97 -5.63 3.13
CA GLN A 35 -12.00 -6.70 3.39
C GLN A 35 -11.49 -7.28 2.07
N LEU A 36 -10.17 -7.30 1.93
CA LEU A 36 -9.50 -8.04 0.87
C LEU A 36 -9.50 -9.52 1.26
N THR A 37 -9.62 -10.41 0.27
CA THR A 37 -9.54 -11.84 0.52
C THR A 37 -8.10 -12.25 0.81
N GLU A 38 -7.93 -13.36 1.54
CA GLU A 38 -6.59 -13.95 1.75
C GLU A 38 -5.89 -14.21 0.41
N ASP A 39 -6.61 -14.64 -0.63
CA ASP A 39 -6.02 -14.84 -1.96
C ASP A 39 -5.49 -13.54 -2.60
N THR A 40 -6.18 -12.42 -2.40
CA THR A 40 -5.69 -11.10 -2.85
C THR A 40 -4.41 -10.73 -2.12
N PHE A 41 -4.35 -10.95 -0.81
CA PHE A 41 -3.13 -10.70 -0.04
C PHE A 41 -1.97 -11.60 -0.52
N LYS A 42 -2.20 -12.90 -0.67
CA LYS A 42 -1.15 -13.84 -1.13
C LYS A 42 -0.57 -13.47 -2.48
N ARG A 43 -1.43 -13.11 -3.45
CA ARG A 43 -0.96 -12.71 -4.79
C ARG A 43 -0.06 -11.48 -4.75
N VAL A 44 -0.37 -10.52 -3.89
CA VAL A 44 0.30 -9.24 -3.86
C VAL A 44 1.54 -9.28 -2.95
N LEU A 45 1.45 -9.97 -1.81
CA LEU A 45 2.34 -9.77 -0.67
C LEU A 45 3.14 -11.01 -0.24
N ASP A 46 2.70 -12.25 -0.53
CA ASP A 46 3.37 -13.46 0.01
C ASP A 46 4.81 -13.66 -0.48
N ASN A 47 5.26 -12.93 -1.50
CA ASN A 47 6.59 -13.12 -2.11
C ASN A 47 7.51 -11.90 -1.98
N LEU A 48 7.15 -10.88 -1.19
CA LEU A 48 7.96 -9.66 -1.06
C LEU A 48 8.43 -9.50 0.39
N GLU A 49 9.63 -10.02 0.70
CA GLU A 49 10.30 -9.76 2.00
C GLU A 49 10.56 -8.27 2.23
N SER A 50 10.78 -7.53 1.14
CA SER A 50 10.93 -6.07 1.13
C SER A 50 10.28 -5.47 -0.11
N ILE A 51 9.75 -4.26 0.04
CA ILE A 51 9.13 -3.50 -1.05
C ILE A 51 9.94 -2.21 -1.25
N HIS A 52 10.49 -2.01 -2.45
CA HIS A 52 11.36 -0.89 -2.79
C HIS A 52 10.56 0.27 -3.37
N THR A 53 9.44 0.01 -4.03
CA THR A 53 8.61 1.08 -4.60
C THR A 53 7.15 0.89 -4.25
N ILE A 54 6.54 1.95 -3.71
CA ILE A 54 5.11 2.04 -3.45
C ILE A 54 4.54 3.20 -4.25
N GLY A 55 3.58 2.94 -5.12
CA GLY A 55 2.81 3.94 -5.85
C GLY A 55 1.37 3.99 -5.35
N ILE A 56 0.81 5.18 -5.17
CA ILE A 56 -0.58 5.39 -4.76
C ILE A 56 -1.25 6.28 -5.81
N GLU A 57 -2.33 5.77 -6.41
CA GLU A 57 -3.21 6.56 -7.27
C GLU A 57 -4.39 7.05 -6.44
N ASN A 58 -4.56 8.37 -6.37
CA ASN A 58 -5.63 8.99 -5.60
C ASN A 58 -6.94 8.98 -6.40
N ALA A 59 -8.08 8.89 -5.72
CA ALA A 59 -9.40 8.99 -6.36
C ALA A 59 -9.67 10.40 -6.93
N GLU A 60 -9.09 11.43 -6.31
CA GLU A 60 -9.35 12.84 -6.62
C GLU A 60 -8.38 13.41 -7.66
N ASP A 61 -7.22 12.77 -7.84
CA ASP A 61 -6.19 13.16 -8.80
C ASP A 61 -5.62 11.90 -9.46
N SER A 62 -5.64 11.87 -10.79
CA SER A 62 -5.09 10.76 -11.59
C SER A 62 -3.57 10.65 -11.53
N SER A 63 -2.89 11.53 -10.78
CA SER A 63 -1.46 11.43 -10.51
C SER A 63 -1.14 10.26 -9.59
N VAL A 64 0.03 9.64 -9.81
CA VAL A 64 0.56 8.57 -8.98
C VAL A 64 1.62 9.13 -8.06
N GLU A 65 1.33 9.17 -6.77
CA GLU A 65 2.33 9.47 -5.74
C GLU A 65 3.28 8.28 -5.57
N LYS A 66 4.60 8.52 -5.67
CA LYS A 66 5.62 7.47 -5.57
C LYS A 66 6.48 7.62 -4.32
N TYR A 67 6.65 6.50 -3.62
CA TYR A 67 7.45 6.39 -2.41
C TYR A 67 8.53 5.33 -2.62
N VAL A 68 9.79 5.74 -2.45
CA VAL A 68 10.97 4.87 -2.68
C VAL A 68 11.57 4.43 -1.35
N GLY A 69 11.69 3.12 -1.16
CA GLY A 69 12.15 2.41 0.03
C GLY A 69 13.52 1.75 -0.16
N PRO A 70 13.91 0.82 0.72
CA PRO A 70 13.10 -0.34 1.14
C PRO A 70 12.06 -0.09 2.23
N PHE A 71 10.95 -0.83 2.17
CA PHE A 71 9.87 -0.87 3.15
C PHE A 71 9.64 -2.32 3.62
N HIS A 72 9.47 -2.49 4.93
CA HIS A 72 8.90 -3.69 5.53
C HIS A 72 7.39 -3.63 5.51
N PHE A 73 6.78 -4.73 5.09
CA PHE A 73 5.34 -4.89 5.04
C PHE A 73 4.81 -5.60 6.28
N SER A 74 3.70 -5.13 6.84
CA SER A 74 2.90 -5.88 7.80
C SER A 74 1.41 -5.64 7.62
N ARG A 75 0.61 -6.64 8.06
CA ARG A 75 -0.85 -6.57 8.07
C ARG A 75 -1.36 -6.68 9.50
N VAL A 76 -2.20 -5.74 9.91
CA VAL A 76 -2.84 -5.73 11.24
C VAL A 76 -4.33 -5.48 11.07
N ASN A 77 -5.17 -6.46 11.42
CA ASN A 77 -6.63 -6.35 11.33
C ASN A 77 -7.14 -5.90 9.93
N GLY A 78 -6.50 -6.36 8.86
CA GLY A 78 -6.84 -5.99 7.48
C GLY A 78 -6.25 -4.66 7.00
N ILE A 79 -5.59 -3.90 7.86
CA ILE A 79 -4.85 -2.68 7.52
C ILE A 79 -3.47 -3.07 7.02
N LEU A 80 -3.05 -2.46 5.91
CA LEU A 80 -1.72 -2.62 5.32
C LEU A 80 -0.79 -1.52 5.87
N ILE A 81 0.37 -1.92 6.37
CA ILE A 81 1.36 -1.00 6.94
C ILE A 81 2.70 -1.24 6.25
N PHE A 82 3.28 -0.18 5.70
CA PHE A 82 4.60 -0.19 5.08
C PHE A 82 5.51 0.74 5.86
N LYS A 83 6.49 0.18 6.57
CA LYS A 83 7.45 0.94 7.37
C LYS A 83 8.79 0.99 6.65
N PRO A 84 9.48 2.14 6.56
CA PRO A 84 10.82 2.16 5.99
C PRO A 84 11.73 1.17 6.74
N ALA A 85 12.51 0.38 5.98
CA ALA A 85 13.60 -0.38 6.57
C ALA A 85 14.69 0.61 6.99
N SER A 86 15.11 0.53 8.25
CA SER A 86 16.14 1.39 8.83
C SER A 86 17.54 0.92 8.48
#